data_AF-A0AA35Q2R3-F1
#
_entry.id   AF-A0AA35Q2R3-F1
#
_cell.length_a   1.000
_cell.length_b   1.000
_cell.length_c   1.000
_cell.angle_alpha   90.00
_cell.angle_beta   90.00
_cell.angle_gamma   90.00
#
_symmetry.space_group_name_H-M   'P 1'
#
loop_
_entity.id
_entity.type
_entity.pdbx_description
1 polymer ?
#
loop_
_entity_poly.entity_id
_entity_poly.type
_entity_poly.pdbx_seq_one_letter_code
_entity_poly.pdbx_strand_id
1 'polypeptide(L)'
;MAAEQQRRMQMAMEAMRRRRMEAAQRQQTAQRQGNSNIMHSIHDDIPIIELEDAEYISLMPYSSAIPTPFQSTCRRGPVDAIRAAIGSKTPTPAFLHHGLVAALNGGNVEATRYLLESGAPIARLAVHNVLAAPSDLQAPLLDLLADHGWSPNSPFYQGAAMLPRVVTNISVLRWLLDHGVNPNHSAQYSHLTGTGEPESNSCAALEAAAARGTIEAVKMLLEAGAEIENGTPLHFAAGVSPPGANPHAGRVTSTKEFDMGRIPVMSLLVDRGAKVNQRLETRHMAPRYPIVHAVMAGAVERVRWLLQHGADPHQKGNFGSAMEYAKHGSEEMRKVLREGDTTVQNIDVEDDGEGETQVGETK
;
A
#
# COMPACT_ATOMS: atom_id res chain seq x y z
N MET A 1 -6.14 -39.79 -19.28
CA MET A 1 -5.71 -38.37 -19.25
C MET A 1 -6.50 -37.57 -18.21
N ALA A 2 -7.83 -37.48 -18.28
CA ALA A 2 -8.63 -36.71 -17.31
C ALA A 2 -8.49 -37.16 -15.84
N ALA A 3 -8.48 -38.47 -15.58
CA ALA A 3 -8.34 -39.01 -14.21
C ALA A 3 -6.97 -38.73 -13.56
N GLU A 4 -5.92 -38.61 -14.37
CA GLU A 4 -4.57 -38.30 -13.88
C GLU A 4 -4.43 -36.81 -13.56
N GLN A 5 -5.04 -35.96 -14.39
CA GLN A 5 -5.09 -34.51 -14.17
C GLN A 5 -5.89 -34.15 -12.91
N GLN A 6 -6.98 -34.88 -12.66
CA GLN A 6 -7.81 -34.73 -11.47
C GLN A 6 -7.05 -35.16 -10.19
N ARG A 7 -6.29 -36.27 -10.24
CA ARG A 7 -5.41 -36.68 -9.13
C ARG A 7 -4.30 -35.68 -8.85
N ARG A 8 -3.69 -35.09 -9.89
CA ARG A 8 -2.67 -34.03 -9.72
C ARG A 8 -3.26 -32.78 -9.07
N MET A 9 -4.46 -32.37 -9.47
CA MET A 9 -5.15 -31.23 -8.88
C MET A 9 -5.54 -31.46 -7.41
N GLN A 10 -5.96 -32.69 -7.10
CA GLN A 10 -6.31 -33.09 -5.74
C GLN A 10 -5.08 -33.15 -4.82
N MET A 11 -3.96 -33.70 -5.30
CA MET A 11 -2.67 -33.65 -4.57
C MET A 11 -2.15 -32.22 -4.39
N ALA A 12 -2.32 -31.34 -5.37
CA ALA A 12 -1.93 -29.93 -5.26
C ALA A 12 -2.77 -29.19 -4.19
N MET A 13 -4.09 -29.44 -4.15
CA MET A 13 -4.97 -28.90 -3.12
C MET A 13 -4.63 -29.43 -1.72
N GLU A 14 -4.33 -30.71 -1.58
CA GLU A 14 -3.94 -31.31 -0.30
C GLU A 14 -2.58 -30.81 0.18
N ALA A 15 -1.61 -30.63 -0.72
CA ALA A 15 -0.33 -30.00 -0.42
C ALA A 15 -0.50 -28.55 0.04
N MET A 16 -1.37 -27.78 -0.63
CA MET A 16 -1.71 -26.40 -0.24
C MET A 16 -2.39 -26.36 1.13
N ARG A 17 -3.28 -27.32 1.42
CA ARG A 17 -3.98 -27.44 2.72
C ARG A 17 -3.04 -27.84 3.84
N ARG A 18 -2.07 -28.74 3.60
CA ARG A 18 -1.00 -29.09 4.55
C ARG A 18 -0.08 -27.89 4.83
N ARG A 19 0.35 -27.18 3.79
CA ARG A 19 1.15 -25.94 3.95
C ARG A 19 0.42 -24.89 4.79
N ARG A 20 -0.89 -24.71 4.57
CA ARG A 20 -1.71 -23.82 5.42
C ARG A 20 -1.79 -24.27 6.88
N MET A 21 -1.95 -25.56 7.14
CA MET A 21 -1.97 -26.08 8.52
C MET A 21 -0.60 -25.97 9.20
N GLU A 22 0.48 -26.29 8.51
CA GLU A 22 1.85 -26.13 9.01
C GLU A 22 2.18 -24.66 9.28
N ALA A 23 1.74 -23.74 8.42
CA ALA A 23 1.86 -22.30 8.63
C ALA A 23 1.08 -21.84 9.87
N ALA A 24 -0.17 -22.30 10.06
CA ALA A 24 -0.98 -21.98 11.23
C ALA A 24 -0.37 -22.53 12.53
N GLN A 25 0.23 -23.72 12.48
CA GLN A 25 0.89 -24.35 13.63
C GLN A 25 2.20 -23.63 13.99
N ARG A 26 2.98 -23.21 12.98
CA ARG A 26 4.17 -22.36 13.16
C ARG A 26 3.80 -20.99 13.73
N GLN A 27 2.68 -20.41 13.29
CA GLN A 27 2.14 -19.15 13.80
C GLN A 27 1.73 -19.26 15.28
N GLN A 28 1.12 -20.38 15.70
CA GLN A 28 0.83 -20.65 17.11
C GLN A 28 2.09 -20.79 17.98
N THR A 29 3.16 -21.41 17.47
CA THR A 29 4.44 -21.48 18.19
C THR A 29 5.14 -20.12 18.27
N ALA A 30 5.06 -19.29 17.22
CA ALA A 30 5.60 -17.93 17.24
C ALA A 30 4.86 -17.04 18.25
N GLN A 31 3.52 -17.18 18.35
CA GLN A 31 2.72 -16.49 19.37
C GLN A 31 3.11 -16.82 20.81
N ARG A 32 3.64 -18.02 21.08
CA ARG A 32 4.09 -18.42 22.42
C ARG A 32 5.43 -17.82 22.84
N GLN A 33 6.24 -17.33 21.90
CA GLN A 33 7.58 -16.80 22.19
C GLN A 33 7.61 -15.29 22.50
N GLY A 34 6.52 -14.54 22.25
CA GLY A 34 6.48 -13.08 22.40
C GLY A 34 5.77 -12.55 23.65
N ASN A 35 5.96 -13.17 24.82
CA ASN A 35 5.18 -12.84 26.02
C ASN A 35 5.85 -11.77 26.92
N SER A 36 6.11 -10.58 26.36
CA SER A 36 6.41 -9.37 27.16
C SER A 36 5.58 -8.19 26.65
N ASN A 37 4.51 -7.87 27.38
CA ASN A 37 3.45 -6.91 27.00
C ASN A 37 3.83 -5.42 27.11
N ILE A 38 5.12 -5.06 27.13
CA ILE A 38 5.58 -3.65 27.13
C ILE A 38 6.87 -3.58 26.29
N MET A 39 6.81 -2.98 25.10
CA MET A 39 7.95 -2.77 24.20
C MET A 39 8.41 -1.32 24.25
N HIS A 40 9.72 -1.10 24.39
CA HIS A 40 10.37 0.19 24.53
C HIS A 40 11.27 0.55 23.32
N SER A 41 11.70 -0.41 22.48
CA SER A 41 12.61 -0.19 21.33
C SER A 41 12.23 -0.99 20.08
N ILE A 42 12.66 -0.49 18.91
CA ILE A 42 12.48 -1.14 17.60
C ILE A 42 13.30 -2.43 17.42
N HIS A 43 14.17 -2.75 18.38
CA HIS A 43 15.05 -3.92 18.40
C HIS A 43 14.81 -4.84 19.60
N ASP A 44 13.70 -4.66 20.33
CA ASP A 44 13.34 -5.54 21.47
C ASP A 44 13.24 -7.02 21.06
N ASP A 45 13.12 -7.30 19.76
CA ASP A 45 13.08 -8.64 19.16
C ASP A 45 14.47 -9.31 19.04
N ILE A 46 15.57 -8.61 19.35
CA ILE A 46 16.95 -9.13 19.20
C ILE A 46 17.60 -9.26 20.58
N PRO A 47 18.00 -10.47 21.01
CA PRO A 47 18.66 -10.64 22.30
C PRO A 47 20.06 -10.01 22.27
N ILE A 48 20.29 -9.07 23.20
CA ILE A 48 21.60 -8.51 23.52
C ILE A 48 22.23 -9.42 24.58
N ILE A 49 23.35 -10.06 24.24
CA ILE A 49 24.02 -11.05 25.11
C ILE A 49 25.36 -10.50 25.59
N GLU A 50 26.06 -9.76 24.74
CA GLU A 50 27.37 -9.15 25.03
C GLU A 50 27.27 -7.61 25.04
N LEU A 51 28.23 -6.93 25.68
CA LEU A 51 28.24 -5.46 25.75
C LEU A 51 28.40 -4.84 24.35
N GLU A 52 29.16 -5.51 23.49
CA GLU A 52 29.42 -5.14 22.11
C GLU A 52 28.16 -5.24 21.21
N ASP A 53 27.15 -6.04 21.60
CA ASP A 53 25.91 -6.19 20.84
C ASP A 53 25.11 -4.88 20.75
N ALA A 54 25.27 -4.00 21.74
CA ALA A 54 24.65 -2.67 21.74
C ALA A 54 25.14 -1.78 20.59
N GLU A 55 26.37 -1.99 20.09
CA GLU A 55 26.90 -1.26 18.94
C GLU A 55 26.25 -1.70 17.62
N TYR A 56 25.81 -2.95 17.53
CA TYR A 56 25.12 -3.51 16.36
C TYR A 56 23.65 -3.11 16.30
N ILE A 57 23.06 -2.85 17.46
CA ILE A 57 21.62 -2.56 17.64
C ILE A 57 21.35 -1.04 17.80
N SER A 58 22.40 -0.20 17.80
CA SER A 58 22.34 1.22 18.18
C SER A 58 21.17 2.00 17.54
N LEU A 59 20.42 2.65 18.43
CA LEU A 59 19.13 3.34 18.30
C LEU A 59 19.10 4.56 17.36
N MET A 60 20.17 4.82 16.62
CA MET A 60 20.31 6.01 15.79
C MET A 60 20.90 5.62 14.42
N PRO A 61 20.19 5.86 13.29
CA PRO A 61 20.65 5.53 11.94
C PRO A 61 21.87 6.35 11.46
N TYR A 62 22.61 6.98 12.36
CA TYR A 62 23.69 7.93 12.09
C TYR A 62 24.99 7.66 12.85
N SER A 63 25.14 6.58 13.63
CA SER A 63 26.33 6.42 14.48
C SER A 63 27.61 5.96 13.79
N SER A 64 27.59 5.57 12.51
CA SER A 64 28.80 5.54 11.67
C SER A 64 28.41 5.56 10.19
N ALA A 65 28.72 6.65 9.49
CA ALA A 65 28.48 6.76 8.04
C ALA A 65 29.33 5.80 7.19
N ILE A 66 30.20 5.00 7.83
CA ILE A 66 31.12 4.06 7.19
C ILE A 66 30.70 2.64 7.59
N PRO A 67 30.20 1.82 6.65
CA PRO A 67 29.91 0.42 6.91
C PRO A 67 31.17 -0.29 7.40
N THR A 68 31.04 -1.13 8.43
CA THR A 68 32.17 -1.95 8.89
C THR A 68 32.67 -2.88 7.77
N PRO A 69 33.92 -3.36 7.82
CA PRO A 69 34.42 -4.32 6.84
C PRO A 69 33.52 -5.56 6.71
N PHE A 70 32.97 -6.04 7.82
CA PHE A 70 32.02 -7.15 7.83
C PHE A 70 30.71 -6.79 7.12
N GLN A 71 30.11 -5.63 7.39
CA GLN A 71 28.90 -5.17 6.69
C GLN A 71 29.14 -4.99 5.20
N SER A 72 30.28 -4.41 4.81
CA SER A 72 30.66 -4.26 3.41
C SER A 72 30.77 -5.61 2.69
N THR A 73 31.32 -6.60 3.39
CA THR A 73 31.40 -7.99 2.91
C THR A 73 30.03 -8.63 2.82
N CYS A 74 29.16 -8.50 3.82
CA CYS A 74 27.80 -9.02 3.74
C CYS A 74 27.00 -8.37 2.60
N ARG A 75 27.20 -7.07 2.37
CA ARG A 75 26.46 -6.31 1.35
C ARG A 75 26.80 -6.72 -0.08
N ARG A 76 28.06 -7.05 -0.39
CA ARG A 76 28.53 -7.24 -1.78
C ARG A 76 29.56 -8.36 -1.98
N GLY A 77 30.10 -8.92 -0.90
CA GLY A 77 31.17 -9.90 -0.92
C GLY A 77 30.66 -11.34 -1.07
N PRO A 78 31.57 -12.28 -1.38
CA PRO A 78 31.25 -13.69 -1.48
C PRO A 78 30.95 -14.30 -0.10
N VAL A 79 30.10 -15.33 -0.07
CA VAL A 79 29.72 -16.02 1.16
C VAL A 79 30.92 -16.61 1.91
N ASP A 80 31.97 -17.02 1.21
CA ASP A 80 33.19 -17.58 1.82
C ASP A 80 33.94 -16.55 2.68
N ALA A 81 33.93 -15.28 2.29
CA ALA A 81 34.52 -14.20 3.09
C ALA A 81 33.69 -13.94 4.36
N ILE A 82 32.37 -14.11 4.29
CA ILE A 82 31.47 -14.00 5.44
C ILE A 82 31.70 -15.18 6.39
N ARG A 83 31.82 -16.41 5.86
CA ARG A 83 32.18 -17.61 6.62
C ARG A 83 33.50 -17.43 7.36
N ALA A 84 34.52 -16.93 6.68
CA ALA A 84 35.83 -16.65 7.28
C ALA A 84 35.75 -15.58 8.38
N ALA A 85 34.92 -14.54 8.19
CA ALA A 85 34.74 -13.46 9.15
C ALA A 85 33.98 -13.90 10.42
N ILE A 86 33.01 -14.81 10.31
CA ILE A 86 32.36 -15.44 11.47
C ILE A 86 33.34 -16.39 12.19
N GLY A 87 34.16 -17.12 11.43
CA GLY A 87 35.21 -17.99 11.97
C GLY A 87 34.66 -19.16 12.80
N SER A 88 35.43 -19.61 13.80
CA SER A 88 35.07 -20.70 14.72
C SER A 88 34.38 -20.22 16.01
N LYS A 89 34.16 -18.92 16.15
CA LYS A 89 33.43 -18.36 17.30
C LYS A 89 31.93 -18.54 17.08
N THR A 90 31.18 -18.81 18.14
CA THR A 90 29.71 -18.77 18.10
C THR A 90 29.28 -17.30 18.02
N PRO A 91 28.80 -16.81 16.87
CA PRO A 91 28.42 -15.41 16.74
C PRO A 91 27.17 -15.12 17.57
N THR A 92 27.06 -13.91 18.11
CA THR A 92 25.85 -13.47 18.80
C THR A 92 24.71 -13.27 17.79
N PRO A 93 23.44 -13.44 18.20
CA PRO A 93 22.30 -13.14 17.34
C PRO A 93 22.31 -11.70 16.83
N ALA A 94 22.75 -10.73 17.64
CA ALA A 94 22.89 -9.33 17.24
C ALA A 94 23.95 -9.14 16.15
N PHE A 95 25.12 -9.78 16.27
CA PHE A 95 26.15 -9.74 15.24
C PHE A 95 25.66 -10.33 13.90
N LEU A 96 24.98 -11.48 13.95
CA LEU A 96 24.39 -12.09 12.76
C LEU A 96 23.30 -11.21 12.13
N HIS A 97 22.44 -10.61 12.96
CA HIS A 97 21.43 -9.66 12.50
C HIS A 97 22.05 -8.46 11.78
N HIS A 98 23.15 -7.92 12.31
CA HIS A 98 23.87 -6.81 11.70
C HIS A 98 24.37 -7.13 10.29
N GLY A 99 24.93 -8.33 10.12
CA GLY A 99 25.31 -8.86 8.81
C GLY A 99 24.09 -9.03 7.89
N LEU A 100 22.98 -9.54 8.43
CA LEU A 100 21.75 -9.79 7.69
C LEU A 100 21.17 -8.48 7.15
N VAL A 101 21.13 -7.42 7.96
CA VAL A 101 20.70 -6.08 7.51
C VAL A 101 21.53 -5.61 6.32
N ALA A 102 22.85 -5.75 6.38
CA ALA A 102 23.74 -5.35 5.29
C ALA A 102 23.54 -6.19 4.02
N ALA A 103 23.36 -7.51 4.17
CA ALA A 103 23.09 -8.43 3.07
C ALA A 103 21.75 -8.11 2.38
N LEU A 104 20.68 -7.89 3.14
CA LEU A 104 19.37 -7.50 2.63
C LEU A 104 19.44 -6.18 1.85
N ASN A 105 20.04 -5.13 2.44
CA ASN A 105 20.21 -3.84 1.76
C ASN A 105 21.07 -3.92 0.48
N GLY A 106 21.96 -4.90 0.40
CA GLY A 106 22.81 -5.13 -0.77
C GLY A 106 22.17 -5.99 -1.86
N GLY A 107 21.06 -6.66 -1.56
CA GLY A 107 20.50 -7.70 -2.43
C GLY A 107 21.31 -8.99 -2.47
N ASN A 108 22.18 -9.24 -1.49
CA ASN A 108 23.09 -10.38 -1.51
C ASN A 108 22.38 -11.66 -1.04
N VAL A 109 21.69 -12.33 -1.97
CA VAL A 109 20.87 -13.52 -1.71
C VAL A 109 21.65 -14.65 -1.02
N GLU A 110 22.88 -14.93 -1.46
CA GLU A 110 23.72 -15.98 -0.88
C GLU A 110 24.18 -15.66 0.54
N ALA A 111 24.56 -14.41 0.80
CA ALA A 111 24.88 -13.94 2.14
C ALA A 111 23.66 -14.00 3.05
N THR A 112 22.49 -13.54 2.58
CA THR A 112 21.23 -13.59 3.31
C THR A 112 20.89 -15.04 3.70
N ARG A 113 20.94 -15.98 2.75
CA ARG A 113 20.71 -17.41 3.01
C ARG A 113 21.64 -17.93 4.10
N TYR A 114 22.95 -17.72 3.94
CA TYR A 114 23.93 -18.22 4.89
C TYR A 114 23.74 -17.63 6.31
N LEU A 115 23.44 -16.34 6.41
CA LEU A 115 23.21 -15.69 7.71
C LEU A 115 21.95 -16.21 8.39
N LEU A 116 20.87 -16.43 7.63
CA LEU A 116 19.64 -17.03 8.15
C LEU A 116 19.84 -18.49 8.59
N GLU A 117 20.57 -19.29 7.81
CA GLU A 117 20.99 -20.66 8.17
C GLU A 117 21.89 -20.68 9.42
N SER A 118 22.68 -19.62 9.62
CA SER A 118 23.52 -19.45 10.81
C SER A 118 22.73 -18.99 12.05
N GLY A 119 21.42 -18.75 11.93
CA GLY A 119 20.56 -18.34 13.04
C GLY A 119 20.40 -16.84 13.23
N ALA A 120 20.64 -16.03 12.19
CA ALA A 120 20.38 -14.58 12.25
C ALA A 120 18.88 -14.32 12.54
N PRO A 121 18.53 -13.56 13.59
CA PRO A 121 17.15 -13.27 13.89
C PRO A 121 16.57 -12.29 12.85
N ILE A 122 15.34 -12.57 12.41
CA ILE A 122 14.59 -11.71 11.49
C ILE A 122 13.81 -10.68 12.31
N ALA A 123 14.37 -9.47 12.42
CA ALA A 123 13.71 -8.38 13.13
C ALA A 123 12.54 -7.77 12.35
N ARG A 124 11.67 -7.05 13.05
CA ARG A 124 10.48 -6.40 12.46
C ARG A 124 10.76 -5.59 11.19
N LEU A 125 11.88 -4.89 11.15
CA LEU A 125 12.24 -4.00 10.04
C LEU A 125 12.90 -4.71 8.84
N ALA A 126 12.97 -6.04 8.83
CA ALA A 126 13.61 -6.80 7.74
C ALA A 126 13.08 -6.43 6.35
N VAL A 127 11.76 -6.23 6.22
CA VAL A 127 11.15 -5.81 4.94
C VAL A 127 11.63 -4.43 4.48
N HIS A 128 11.85 -3.48 5.40
CA HIS A 128 12.40 -2.18 5.03
C HIS A 128 13.80 -2.28 4.42
N ASN A 129 14.61 -3.20 4.94
CA ASN A 129 15.95 -3.47 4.40
C ASN A 129 15.87 -4.14 3.03
N VAL A 130 14.90 -5.05 2.82
CA VAL A 130 14.66 -5.64 1.49
C VAL A 130 14.26 -4.58 0.48
N LEU A 131 13.43 -3.61 0.86
CA LEU A 131 12.99 -2.54 -0.05
C LEU A 131 14.12 -1.61 -0.52
N ALA A 132 15.27 -1.61 0.16
CA ALA A 132 16.47 -0.90 -0.27
C ALA A 132 17.33 -1.69 -1.29
N ALA A 133 17.09 -2.99 -1.44
CA ALA A 133 17.77 -3.84 -2.41
C ALA A 133 17.34 -3.50 -3.85
N PRO A 134 18.12 -3.91 -4.88
CA PRO A 134 17.69 -3.88 -6.27
C PRO A 134 16.33 -4.57 -6.47
N SER A 135 15.45 -3.97 -7.28
CA SER A 135 14.03 -4.38 -7.38
C SER A 135 13.81 -5.82 -7.82
N ASP A 136 14.71 -6.35 -8.64
CA ASP A 136 14.72 -7.74 -9.13
C ASP A 136 15.06 -8.78 -8.06
N LEU A 137 15.74 -8.35 -6.99
CA LEU A 137 16.19 -9.21 -5.89
C LEU A 137 15.23 -9.19 -4.70
N GLN A 138 14.28 -8.25 -4.66
CA GLN A 138 13.40 -8.09 -3.50
C GLN A 138 12.49 -9.29 -3.27
N ALA A 139 11.86 -9.84 -4.33
CA ALA A 139 11.02 -11.03 -4.20
C ALA A 139 11.82 -12.28 -3.76
N PRO A 140 12.98 -12.61 -4.37
CA PRO A 140 13.84 -13.69 -3.86
C PRO A 140 14.27 -13.54 -2.39
N LEU A 141 14.52 -12.32 -1.93
CA LEU A 141 14.86 -12.07 -0.52
C LEU A 141 13.66 -12.25 0.39
N LEU A 142 12.45 -11.87 -0.05
CA LEU A 142 11.22 -12.12 0.70
C LEU A 142 10.92 -13.62 0.80
N ASP A 143 11.12 -14.37 -0.29
CA ASP A 143 11.02 -15.84 -0.30
C ASP A 143 11.98 -16.45 0.73
N LEU A 144 13.24 -16.00 0.75
CA LEU A 144 14.22 -16.44 1.74
C LEU A 144 13.81 -16.15 3.18
N LEU A 145 13.32 -14.94 3.45
CA LEU A 145 12.83 -14.62 4.80
C LEU A 145 11.65 -15.53 5.17
N ALA A 146 10.73 -15.76 4.25
CA ALA A 146 9.56 -16.61 4.47
C ALA A 146 9.93 -18.08 4.72
N ASP A 147 10.90 -18.61 3.97
CA ASP A 147 11.45 -19.96 4.17
C ASP A 147 12.04 -20.13 5.57
N HIS A 148 12.58 -19.05 6.14
CA HIS A 148 13.15 -19.01 7.50
C HIS A 148 12.16 -18.51 8.57
N GLY A 149 10.85 -18.61 8.31
CA GLY A 149 9.80 -18.45 9.31
C GLY A 149 9.27 -17.02 9.46
N TRP A 150 9.74 -16.08 8.66
CA TRP A 150 9.11 -14.76 8.57
C TRP A 150 7.72 -14.87 7.92
N SER A 151 6.77 -14.07 8.37
CA SER A 151 5.43 -14.02 7.79
C SER A 151 4.91 -12.59 7.73
N PRO A 152 4.42 -12.10 6.58
CA PRO A 152 3.87 -10.76 6.46
C PRO A 152 2.53 -10.59 7.21
N ASN A 153 1.89 -11.69 7.63
CA ASN A 153 0.62 -11.69 8.38
C ASN A 153 0.83 -11.77 9.90
N SER A 154 2.08 -11.87 10.36
CA SER A 154 2.35 -11.84 11.79
C SER A 154 2.01 -10.46 12.35
N PRO A 155 1.34 -10.34 13.51
CA PRO A 155 1.09 -9.04 14.12
C PRO A 155 2.39 -8.28 14.44
N PHE A 156 3.50 -9.01 14.65
CA PHE A 156 4.82 -8.42 14.88
C PHE A 156 5.43 -7.81 13.60
N TYR A 157 5.18 -8.44 12.44
CA TYR A 157 5.77 -8.06 11.16
C TYR A 157 4.72 -7.30 10.35
N GLN A 158 4.90 -5.98 10.21
CA GLN A 158 3.87 -5.04 9.76
C GLN A 158 3.51 -5.14 8.25
N GLY A 159 3.24 -6.33 7.70
CA GLY A 159 3.00 -6.54 6.27
C GLY A 159 1.79 -5.77 5.73
N ALA A 160 0.66 -5.76 6.45
CA ALA A 160 -0.50 -4.94 6.08
C ALA A 160 -0.17 -3.44 6.05
N ALA A 161 0.63 -2.95 7.01
CA ALA A 161 1.11 -1.58 7.04
C ALA A 161 2.00 -1.23 5.84
N MET A 162 2.60 -2.23 5.18
CA MET A 162 3.49 -2.04 4.03
C MET A 162 2.75 -1.89 2.72
N LEU A 163 1.54 -2.45 2.57
CA LEU A 163 0.80 -2.38 1.31
C LEU A 163 0.69 -0.94 0.77
N PRO A 164 0.27 0.08 1.54
CA PRO A 164 0.21 1.47 1.06
C PRO A 164 1.56 2.05 0.61
N ARG A 165 2.68 1.54 1.15
CA ARG A 165 4.04 2.02 0.84
C ARG A 165 4.63 1.38 -0.41
N VAL A 166 4.21 0.16 -0.74
CA VAL A 166 4.75 -0.60 -1.87
C VAL A 166 3.85 -0.58 -3.11
N VAL A 167 2.77 0.22 -3.12
CA VAL A 167 1.84 0.31 -4.27
C VAL A 167 2.47 0.72 -5.60
N THR A 168 3.67 1.33 -5.57
CA THR A 168 4.46 1.67 -6.76
C THR A 168 5.42 0.56 -7.17
N ASN A 169 5.67 -0.42 -6.29
CA ASN A 169 6.53 -1.57 -6.51
C ASN A 169 5.67 -2.81 -6.74
N ILE A 170 5.32 -3.05 -8.00
CA ILE A 170 4.39 -4.11 -8.43
C ILE A 170 4.86 -5.50 -8.01
N SER A 171 6.16 -5.78 -8.08
CA SER A 171 6.71 -7.09 -7.71
C SER A 171 6.49 -7.40 -6.23
N VAL A 172 6.80 -6.45 -5.34
CA VAL A 172 6.59 -6.63 -3.89
C VAL A 172 5.12 -6.59 -3.52
N LEU A 173 4.33 -5.70 -4.13
CA LEU A 173 2.88 -5.66 -3.93
C LEU A 173 2.26 -7.02 -4.26
N ARG A 174 2.57 -7.57 -5.44
CA ARG A 174 2.10 -8.90 -5.86
C ARG A 174 2.53 -9.98 -4.87
N TRP A 175 3.80 -10.00 -4.48
CA TRP A 175 4.32 -10.96 -3.52
C TRP A 175 3.53 -10.94 -2.20
N LEU A 176 3.26 -9.75 -1.63
CA LEU A 176 2.51 -9.64 -0.38
C LEU A 176 1.06 -10.13 -0.54
N LEU A 177 0.39 -9.79 -1.64
CA LEU A 177 -0.98 -10.23 -1.90
C LEU A 177 -1.07 -11.74 -2.13
N ASP A 178 -0.12 -12.33 -2.86
CA ASP A 178 -0.01 -13.78 -3.07
C ASP A 178 0.19 -14.55 -1.76
N HIS A 179 0.82 -13.91 -0.76
CA HIS A 179 0.99 -14.42 0.60
C HIS A 179 -0.18 -14.09 1.55
N GLY A 180 -1.30 -13.60 1.01
CA GLY A 180 -2.56 -13.44 1.73
C GLY A 180 -2.62 -12.22 2.66
N VAL A 181 -1.79 -11.21 2.43
CA VAL A 181 -1.89 -9.95 3.18
C VAL A 181 -3.21 -9.27 2.85
N ASN A 182 -4.04 -9.02 3.87
CA ASN A 182 -5.34 -8.39 3.68
C ASN A 182 -5.17 -6.90 3.28
N PRO A 183 -5.67 -6.47 2.09
CA PRO A 183 -5.58 -5.08 1.66
C PRO A 183 -6.43 -4.10 2.48
N ASN A 184 -7.38 -4.60 3.28
CA ASN A 184 -8.26 -3.79 4.11
C ASN A 184 -7.71 -3.52 5.52
N HIS A 185 -6.51 -4.03 5.86
CA HIS A 185 -5.92 -3.82 7.17
C HIS A 185 -5.04 -2.56 7.20
N SER A 186 -5.24 -1.69 8.20
CA SER A 186 -4.33 -0.57 8.44
C SER A 186 -3.02 -1.01 9.11
N ALA A 187 -2.07 -0.07 9.22
CA ALA A 187 -1.00 -0.20 10.20
C ALA A 187 -1.61 -0.21 11.60
N GLN A 188 -1.19 -1.15 12.47
CA GLN A 188 -1.61 -1.20 13.87
C GLN A 188 -1.42 0.17 14.53
N TYR A 189 -2.53 0.79 14.96
CA TYR A 189 -2.52 2.08 15.62
C TYR A 189 -2.22 1.87 17.11
N SER A 190 -0.97 2.11 17.52
CA SER A 190 -0.68 2.66 18.86
C SER A 190 0.65 3.38 18.82
N HIS A 191 0.60 4.70 19.01
CA HIS A 191 1.78 5.56 19.14
C HIS A 191 2.56 5.35 20.45
N LEU A 192 2.14 4.40 21.31
CA LEU A 192 2.74 4.23 22.65
C LEU A 192 2.96 2.78 23.11
N THR A 193 2.31 1.77 22.52
CA THR A 193 2.35 0.39 23.07
C THR A 193 2.45 -0.75 22.07
N GLY A 194 2.29 -0.51 20.75
CA GLY A 194 2.39 -1.57 19.75
C GLY A 194 1.35 -2.71 19.86
N THR A 195 0.23 -2.48 20.58
CA THR A 195 -0.78 -3.51 20.90
C THR A 195 -2.18 -3.24 20.34
N GLY A 196 -2.33 -2.32 19.39
CA GLY A 196 -3.62 -2.10 18.73
C GLY A 196 -3.88 -3.15 17.64
N GLU A 197 -5.07 -3.75 17.62
CA GLU A 197 -5.50 -4.56 16.48
C GLU A 197 -5.51 -3.66 15.21
N PRO A 198 -5.08 -4.16 14.04
CA PRO A 198 -5.22 -3.43 12.78
C PRO A 198 -6.69 -3.06 12.56
N GLU A 199 -6.97 -1.82 12.14
CA GLU A 199 -8.33 -1.50 11.70
C GLU A 199 -8.62 -2.35 10.46
N SER A 200 -9.64 -3.20 10.53
CA SER A 200 -9.96 -4.19 9.50
C SER A 200 -10.71 -3.62 8.30
N ASN A 201 -11.05 -2.33 8.35
CA ASN A 201 -11.83 -1.58 7.37
C ASN A 201 -11.03 -0.39 6.80
N SER A 202 -9.70 -0.52 6.70
CA SER A 202 -8.84 0.51 6.14
C SER A 202 -8.83 0.46 4.62
N CYS A 203 -9.05 1.60 3.96
CA CYS A 203 -8.89 1.73 2.51
C CYS A 203 -7.48 2.21 2.11
N ALA A 204 -6.53 2.28 3.06
CA ALA A 204 -5.26 2.99 2.88
C ALA A 204 -4.41 2.47 1.70
N ALA A 205 -4.42 1.15 1.45
CA ALA A 205 -3.67 0.57 0.34
C ALA A 205 -4.27 0.98 -1.01
N LEU A 206 -5.60 0.90 -1.13
CA LEU A 206 -6.32 1.28 -2.34
C LEU A 206 -6.26 2.78 -2.59
N GLU A 207 -6.41 3.61 -1.57
CA GLU A 207 -6.26 5.06 -1.65
C GLU A 207 -4.83 5.47 -2.05
N ALA A 208 -3.81 4.81 -1.49
CA ALA A 208 -2.42 5.03 -1.88
C ALA A 208 -2.16 4.62 -3.34
N ALA A 209 -2.71 3.49 -3.79
CA ALA A 209 -2.61 3.06 -5.19
C ALA A 209 -3.36 4.02 -6.12
N ALA A 210 -4.53 4.50 -5.70
CA ALA A 210 -5.32 5.51 -6.39
C ALA A 210 -4.66 6.89 -6.43
N ALA A 211 -3.74 7.20 -5.51
CA ALA A 211 -2.93 8.43 -5.52
C ALA A 211 -1.59 8.31 -6.28
N ARG A 212 -0.89 7.17 -6.16
CA ARG A 212 0.50 7.01 -6.64
C ARG A 212 0.77 5.76 -7.47
N GLY A 213 -0.04 4.72 -7.32
CA GLY A 213 0.16 3.42 -7.99
C GLY A 213 -0.23 3.44 -9.47
N THR A 214 0.12 2.38 -10.18
CA THR A 214 -0.33 2.13 -11.56
C THR A 214 -1.76 1.58 -11.57
N ILE A 215 -2.41 1.56 -12.74
CA ILE A 215 -3.70 0.86 -12.89
C ILE A 215 -3.60 -0.62 -12.50
N GLU A 216 -2.45 -1.26 -12.76
CA GLU A 216 -2.19 -2.65 -12.36
C GLU A 216 -2.18 -2.82 -10.84
N ALA A 217 -1.56 -1.89 -10.10
CA ALA A 217 -1.59 -1.91 -8.64
C ALA A 217 -3.01 -1.84 -8.08
N VAL A 218 -3.85 -0.98 -8.66
CA VAL A 218 -5.27 -0.84 -8.28
C VAL A 218 -6.04 -2.12 -8.60
N LYS A 219 -5.83 -2.72 -9.77
CA LYS A 219 -6.44 -4.01 -10.13
C LYS A 219 -6.08 -5.11 -9.14
N MET A 220 -4.79 -5.30 -8.86
CA MET A 220 -4.34 -6.34 -7.93
C MET A 220 -4.96 -6.18 -6.54
N LEU A 221 -5.05 -4.96 -6.01
CA LEU A 221 -5.66 -4.71 -4.70
C LEU A 221 -7.16 -5.04 -4.71
N LEU A 222 -7.90 -4.61 -5.73
CA LEU A 222 -9.33 -4.90 -5.86
C LEU A 222 -9.59 -6.41 -6.04
N GLU A 223 -8.76 -7.09 -6.84
CA GLU A 223 -8.82 -8.54 -7.04
C GLU A 223 -8.47 -9.32 -5.76
N ALA A 224 -7.60 -8.76 -4.91
CA ALA A 224 -7.29 -9.29 -3.58
C ALA A 224 -8.35 -8.95 -2.52
N GLY A 225 -9.47 -8.32 -2.89
CA GLY A 225 -10.60 -8.04 -1.99
C GLY A 225 -10.54 -6.69 -1.30
N ALA A 226 -9.80 -5.72 -1.83
CA ALA A 226 -9.85 -4.35 -1.32
C ALA A 226 -11.27 -3.77 -1.46
N GLU A 227 -11.84 -3.32 -0.35
CA GLU A 227 -13.21 -2.80 -0.26
C GLU A 227 -13.22 -1.30 -0.57
N ILE A 228 -13.83 -0.91 -1.69
CA ILE A 228 -13.89 0.49 -2.15
C ILE A 228 -14.68 1.36 -1.17
N GLU A 229 -15.76 0.83 -0.62
CA GLU A 229 -16.68 1.51 0.29
C GLU A 229 -16.07 1.91 1.63
N ASN A 230 -14.96 1.30 2.03
CA ASN A 230 -14.23 1.64 3.25
C ASN A 230 -13.51 2.98 3.18
N GLY A 231 -13.41 3.59 2.00
CA GLY A 231 -12.72 4.87 1.84
C GLY A 231 -13.18 5.66 0.63
N THR A 232 -12.27 6.49 0.15
CA THR A 232 -12.55 7.48 -0.90
C THR A 232 -11.48 7.47 -2.00
N PRO A 233 -11.12 6.30 -2.57
CA PRO A 233 -10.00 6.20 -3.52
C PRO A 233 -10.19 7.10 -4.76
N LEU A 234 -11.42 7.38 -5.17
CA LEU A 234 -11.71 8.31 -6.26
C LEU A 234 -11.28 9.76 -5.94
N HIS A 235 -11.43 10.23 -4.70
CA HIS A 235 -10.94 11.55 -4.27
C HIS A 235 -9.42 11.65 -4.42
N PHE A 236 -8.71 10.60 -3.99
CA PHE A 236 -7.26 10.52 -4.11
C PHE A 236 -6.80 10.49 -5.58
N ALA A 237 -7.48 9.74 -6.44
CA ALA A 237 -7.19 9.73 -7.88
C ALA A 237 -7.50 11.07 -8.55
N ALA A 238 -8.60 11.72 -8.18
CA ALA A 238 -9.00 13.02 -8.73
C ALA A 238 -8.04 14.14 -8.31
N GLY A 239 -7.55 14.12 -7.07
CA GLY A 239 -6.72 15.16 -6.45
C GLY A 239 -5.22 15.08 -6.71
N VAL A 240 -4.74 14.10 -7.49
CA VAL A 240 -3.30 13.94 -7.73
C VAL A 240 -2.71 15.22 -8.35
N SER A 241 -1.82 15.88 -7.62
CA SER A 241 -1.15 17.08 -8.11
C SER A 241 0.20 16.75 -8.76
N PRO A 242 0.68 17.55 -9.73
CA PRO A 242 2.01 17.39 -10.30
C PRO A 242 3.11 17.42 -9.22
N PRO A 243 4.26 16.76 -9.43
CA PRO A 243 5.37 16.78 -8.48
C PRO A 243 5.78 18.21 -8.10
N GLY A 244 5.91 18.46 -6.80
CA GLY A 244 6.27 19.78 -6.26
C GLY A 244 5.14 20.81 -6.21
N ALA A 245 3.96 20.51 -6.77
CA ALA A 245 2.79 21.36 -6.63
C ALA A 245 2.11 21.15 -5.26
N ASN A 246 1.62 22.24 -4.67
CA ASN A 246 0.82 22.21 -3.46
C ASN A 246 -0.51 22.96 -3.71
N PRO A 247 -1.64 22.24 -3.81
CA PRO A 247 -2.95 22.85 -4.05
C PRO A 247 -3.43 23.77 -2.93
N HIS A 248 -2.81 23.69 -1.75
CA HIS A 248 -3.10 24.58 -0.62
C HIS A 248 -2.21 25.84 -0.59
N ALA A 249 -1.07 25.84 -1.29
CA ALA A 249 -0.15 26.97 -1.32
C ALA A 249 -0.43 27.95 -2.48
N GLY A 250 -1.04 27.47 -3.56
CA GLY A 250 -1.33 28.30 -4.71
C GLY A 250 -1.98 27.53 -5.86
N ARG A 251 -2.19 28.24 -6.96
CA ARG A 251 -2.80 27.67 -8.17
C ARG A 251 -1.90 26.58 -8.76
N VAL A 252 -2.47 25.40 -8.96
CA VAL A 252 -1.82 24.28 -9.64
C VAL A 252 -2.09 24.36 -11.14
N THR A 253 -1.05 24.10 -11.93
CA THR A 253 -1.19 23.91 -13.38
C THR A 253 -0.71 22.51 -13.72
N SER A 254 -1.60 21.68 -14.27
CA SER A 254 -1.29 20.33 -14.73
C SER A 254 -1.06 20.33 -16.25
N THR A 255 -0.14 19.52 -16.74
CA THR A 255 -0.08 19.21 -18.18
C THR A 255 -1.26 18.30 -18.54
N LYS A 256 -1.66 18.32 -19.81
CA LYS A 256 -2.75 17.46 -20.30
C LYS A 256 -2.39 15.98 -20.18
N GLU A 257 -1.14 15.61 -20.44
CA GLU A 257 -0.65 14.24 -20.35
C GLU A 257 -0.72 13.70 -18.93
N PHE A 258 -0.27 14.50 -17.95
CA PHE A 258 -0.34 14.12 -16.53
C PHE A 258 -1.78 13.99 -16.04
N ASP A 259 -2.64 14.92 -16.46
CA ASP A 259 -4.05 14.94 -16.11
C ASP A 259 -4.78 13.69 -16.62
N MET A 260 -4.64 13.42 -17.93
CA MET A 260 -5.23 12.25 -18.59
C MET A 260 -4.67 10.92 -18.06
N GLY A 261 -3.41 10.88 -17.64
CA GLY A 261 -2.76 9.66 -17.13
C GLY A 261 -3.46 9.05 -15.92
N ARG A 262 -4.31 9.80 -15.21
CA ARG A 262 -5.05 9.31 -14.05
C ARG A 262 -6.49 8.89 -14.32
N ILE A 263 -7.05 9.24 -15.49
CA ILE A 263 -8.40 8.86 -15.90
C ILE A 263 -8.60 7.33 -15.90
N PRO A 264 -7.69 6.49 -16.43
CA PRO A 264 -7.88 5.04 -16.42
C PRO A 264 -8.05 4.43 -15.02
N VAL A 265 -7.40 5.02 -14.01
CA VAL A 265 -7.57 4.61 -12.61
C VAL A 265 -8.94 5.04 -12.09
N MET A 266 -9.38 6.26 -12.39
CA MET A 266 -10.71 6.75 -11.99
C MET A 266 -11.82 5.92 -12.62
N SER A 267 -11.73 5.61 -13.91
CA SER A 267 -12.70 4.75 -14.60
C SER A 267 -12.77 3.37 -13.95
N LEU A 268 -11.63 2.73 -13.71
CA LEU A 268 -11.59 1.43 -13.02
C LEU A 268 -12.23 1.49 -11.63
N LEU A 269 -12.01 2.56 -10.86
CA LEU A 269 -12.61 2.69 -9.52
C LEU A 269 -14.13 2.83 -9.62
N VAL A 270 -14.65 3.65 -10.54
CA VAL A 270 -16.09 3.83 -10.75
C VAL A 270 -16.74 2.54 -11.26
N ASP A 271 -16.12 1.85 -12.22
CA ASP A 271 -16.57 0.54 -12.72
C ASP A 271 -16.67 -0.52 -11.61
N ARG A 272 -15.92 -0.32 -10.52
CA ARG A 272 -15.86 -1.22 -9.36
C ARG A 272 -16.69 -0.71 -8.18
N GLY A 273 -17.50 0.33 -8.37
CA GLY A 273 -18.49 0.80 -7.41
C GLY A 273 -18.12 2.09 -6.66
N ALA A 274 -17.02 2.76 -7.00
CA ALA A 274 -16.73 4.08 -6.43
C ALA A 274 -17.79 5.10 -6.88
N LYS A 275 -18.42 5.79 -5.93
CA LYS A 275 -19.49 6.75 -6.23
C LYS A 275 -18.88 8.11 -6.61
N VAL A 276 -19.24 8.61 -7.79
CA VAL A 276 -18.73 9.88 -8.36
C VAL A 276 -18.98 11.08 -7.42
N ASN A 277 -20.13 11.10 -6.75
CA ASN A 277 -20.52 12.14 -5.79
C ASN A 277 -20.36 11.71 -4.32
N GLN A 278 -19.47 10.75 -4.02
CA GLN A 278 -19.25 10.34 -2.63
C GLN A 278 -18.77 11.53 -1.79
N ARG A 279 -19.50 11.82 -0.71
CA ARG A 279 -19.11 12.82 0.27
C ARG A 279 -18.05 12.23 1.19
N LEU A 280 -16.88 12.86 1.24
CA LEU A 280 -15.87 12.57 2.25
C LEU A 280 -16.36 13.10 3.60
N GLU A 281 -16.54 12.18 4.55
CA GLU A 281 -16.84 12.49 5.94
C GLU A 281 -15.56 12.49 6.75
N THR A 282 -15.16 13.67 7.20
CA THR A 282 -13.98 13.83 8.04
C THR A 282 -14.18 15.00 8.99
N ARG A 283 -13.63 14.86 10.21
CA ARG A 283 -13.55 15.94 11.20
C ARG A 283 -12.55 17.03 10.78
N HIS A 284 -11.66 16.72 9.84
CA HIS A 284 -10.68 17.65 9.33
C HIS A 284 -11.29 18.54 8.26
N MET A 285 -10.75 19.75 8.11
CA MET A 285 -11.10 20.59 6.99
C MET A 285 -10.47 19.96 5.73
N ALA A 286 -11.27 19.25 4.92
CA ALA A 286 -10.86 18.70 3.64
C ALA A 286 -11.91 18.93 2.52
N PRO A 287 -11.51 18.96 1.24
CA PRO A 287 -12.45 18.99 0.13
C PRO A 287 -13.32 17.73 0.14
N ARG A 288 -14.63 17.90 0.00
CA ARG A 288 -15.58 16.82 0.25
C ARG A 288 -15.85 15.90 -0.94
N TYR A 289 -15.70 16.39 -2.17
CA TYR A 289 -16.11 15.65 -3.38
C TYR A 289 -14.95 15.48 -4.36
N PRO A 290 -14.89 14.39 -5.14
CA PRO A 290 -13.80 14.14 -6.09
C PRO A 290 -13.59 15.30 -7.07
N ILE A 291 -14.68 15.91 -7.55
CA ILE A 291 -14.61 17.04 -8.48
C ILE A 291 -13.92 18.26 -7.88
N VAL A 292 -14.10 18.52 -6.58
CA VAL A 292 -13.40 19.62 -5.89
C VAL A 292 -11.90 19.34 -5.81
N HIS A 293 -11.51 18.09 -5.51
CA HIS A 293 -10.10 17.66 -5.52
C HIS A 293 -9.46 17.86 -6.90
N ALA A 294 -10.16 17.50 -7.98
CA ALA A 294 -9.67 17.70 -9.35
C ALA A 294 -9.52 19.18 -9.72
N VAL A 295 -10.48 20.05 -9.33
CA VAL A 295 -10.37 21.50 -9.55
C VAL A 295 -9.17 22.09 -8.82
N MET A 296 -8.96 21.71 -7.55
CA MET A 296 -7.81 22.17 -6.76
C MET A 296 -6.46 21.72 -7.34
N ALA A 297 -6.42 20.50 -7.92
CA ALA A 297 -5.26 19.98 -8.62
C ALA A 297 -5.04 20.63 -10.01
N GLY A 298 -5.93 21.53 -10.45
CA GLY A 298 -5.84 22.16 -11.76
C GLY A 298 -6.03 21.18 -12.93
N ALA A 299 -6.74 20.07 -12.66
CA ALA A 299 -6.87 18.91 -13.55
C ALA A 299 -8.14 19.00 -14.40
N VAL A 300 -8.06 19.77 -15.48
CA VAL A 300 -9.18 20.08 -16.39
C VAL A 300 -9.81 18.83 -17.01
N GLU A 301 -9.01 17.88 -17.49
CA GLU A 301 -9.51 16.68 -18.15
C GLU A 301 -10.13 15.71 -17.15
N ARG A 302 -9.60 15.60 -15.93
CA ARG A 302 -10.27 14.88 -14.85
C ARG A 302 -11.60 15.52 -14.45
N VAL A 303 -11.70 16.85 -14.43
CA VAL A 303 -12.97 17.54 -14.18
C VAL A 303 -13.98 17.26 -15.29
N ARG A 304 -13.54 17.34 -16.56
CA ARG A 304 -14.39 16.98 -17.72
C ARG A 304 -14.91 15.55 -17.61
N TRP A 305 -14.03 14.60 -17.28
CA TRP A 305 -14.40 13.21 -17.10
C TRP A 305 -15.41 13.03 -15.96
N LEU A 306 -15.20 13.66 -14.80
CA LEU A 306 -16.12 13.58 -13.67
C LEU A 306 -17.52 14.12 -14.03
N LEU A 307 -17.59 15.27 -14.72
CA LEU A 307 -18.87 15.85 -15.18
C LEU A 307 -19.60 14.90 -16.15
N GLN A 308 -18.89 14.27 -17.08
CA GLN A 308 -19.46 13.27 -17.99
C GLN A 308 -20.03 12.05 -17.26
N HIS A 309 -19.59 11.79 -16.03
CA HIS A 309 -20.06 10.69 -15.18
C HIS A 309 -21.01 11.19 -14.07
N GLY A 310 -21.64 12.35 -14.25
CA GLY A 310 -22.68 12.87 -13.37
C GLY A 310 -22.17 13.53 -12.09
N ALA A 311 -20.91 13.99 -12.06
CA ALA A 311 -20.43 14.80 -10.94
C ALA A 311 -21.17 16.14 -10.91
N ASP A 312 -21.74 16.49 -9.76
CA ASP A 312 -22.42 17.77 -9.59
C ASP A 312 -21.41 18.85 -9.13
N PRO A 313 -21.15 19.88 -9.95
CA PRO A 313 -20.15 20.90 -9.65
C PRO A 313 -20.61 21.93 -8.60
N HIS A 314 -21.88 21.90 -8.19
CA HIS A 314 -22.47 22.80 -7.19
C HIS A 314 -22.49 22.21 -5.79
N GLN A 315 -22.23 20.92 -5.61
CA GLN A 315 -22.23 20.30 -4.29
C GLN A 315 -21.25 21.00 -3.35
N LYS A 316 -21.81 21.53 -2.26
CA LYS A 316 -21.06 22.37 -1.34
C LYS A 316 -20.44 21.54 -0.22
N GLY A 317 -19.11 21.59 -0.14
CA GLY A 317 -18.38 21.13 1.03
C GLY A 317 -18.17 22.24 2.06
N ASN A 318 -17.39 21.96 3.12
CA ASN A 318 -16.99 22.99 4.09
C ASN A 318 -16.14 24.11 3.43
N PHE A 319 -15.53 23.77 2.30
CA PHE A 319 -14.62 24.60 1.53
C PHE A 319 -15.25 25.23 0.30
N GLY A 320 -16.54 24.98 0.09
CA GLY A 320 -17.24 25.40 -1.11
C GLY A 320 -17.41 24.30 -2.15
N SER A 321 -17.98 24.67 -3.29
CA SER A 321 -18.22 23.79 -4.43
C SER A 321 -17.11 23.88 -5.50
N ALA A 322 -17.14 22.98 -6.48
CA ALA A 322 -16.20 23.03 -7.61
C ALA A 322 -16.30 24.36 -8.37
N MET A 323 -17.52 24.86 -8.56
CA MET A 323 -17.79 26.17 -9.17
C MET A 323 -17.18 27.33 -8.39
N GLU A 324 -17.29 27.32 -7.05
CA GLU A 324 -16.72 28.37 -6.20
C GLU A 324 -15.18 28.38 -6.29
N TYR A 325 -14.55 27.20 -6.25
CA TYR A 325 -13.09 27.08 -6.39
C TYR A 325 -12.57 27.52 -7.76
N ALA A 326 -13.28 27.17 -8.84
CA ALA A 326 -12.84 27.48 -10.20
C ALA A 326 -12.84 28.97 -10.53
N LYS A 327 -13.50 29.84 -9.74
CA LYS A 327 -13.49 31.30 -9.94
C LYS A 327 -12.08 31.87 -10.03
N HIS A 328 -11.14 31.29 -9.29
CA HIS A 328 -9.72 31.65 -9.26
C HIS A 328 -8.82 30.69 -10.07
N GLY A 329 -9.43 29.77 -10.83
CA GLY A 329 -8.76 28.78 -11.69
C GLY A 329 -8.38 29.32 -13.07
N SER A 330 -7.97 28.40 -13.98
CA SER A 330 -7.77 28.76 -15.39
C SER A 330 -9.09 29.13 -16.07
N GLU A 331 -9.02 29.92 -17.14
CA GLU A 331 -10.20 30.17 -17.98
C GLU A 331 -10.76 28.86 -18.55
N GLU A 332 -9.88 27.93 -18.95
CA GLU A 332 -10.29 26.61 -19.42
C GLU A 332 -11.06 25.82 -18.35
N MET A 333 -10.60 25.81 -17.09
CA MET A 333 -11.31 25.15 -15.99
C MET A 333 -12.72 25.74 -15.80
N ARG A 334 -12.82 27.07 -15.84
CA ARG A 334 -14.11 27.77 -15.73
C ARG A 334 -15.02 27.44 -16.92
N LYS A 335 -14.48 27.34 -18.13
CA LYS A 335 -15.22 26.96 -19.32
C LYS A 335 -15.77 25.53 -19.21
N VAL A 336 -14.93 24.56 -18.85
CA VAL A 336 -15.35 23.15 -18.70
C VAL A 336 -16.46 22.99 -17.68
N LEU A 337 -16.37 23.66 -16.54
CA LEU A 337 -17.41 23.58 -15.52
C LEU A 337 -18.73 24.22 -15.97
N ARG A 338 -18.69 25.34 -16.70
CA ARG A 338 -19.90 25.96 -17.27
C ARG A 338 -20.58 25.07 -18.32
N GLU A 339 -19.79 24.45 -19.19
CA GLU A 339 -20.30 23.51 -20.22
C GLU A 339 -20.92 22.27 -19.56
N GLY A 340 -20.28 21.74 -18.52
CA GLY A 340 -20.82 20.62 -17.75
C GLY A 340 -22.13 20.97 -17.03
N ASP A 341 -22.21 22.16 -16.43
CA ASP A 341 -23.40 22.67 -15.74
C ASP A 341 -24.62 22.75 -16.68
N THR A 342 -24.44 23.30 -17.88
CA THR A 342 -25.51 23.35 -18.90
C THR A 342 -25.94 21.98 -19.41
N THR A 343 -25.05 20.98 -19.34
CA THR A 343 -25.37 19.62 -19.79
C THR A 343 -26.17 18.86 -18.72
N VAL A 344 -25.82 19.04 -17.43
CA VAL A 344 -26.54 18.43 -16.31
C VAL A 344 -27.98 18.98 -16.21
N GLN A 345 -28.17 20.30 -16.38
CA GLN A 345 -29.51 20.89 -16.32
C GLN A 345 -30.46 20.44 -17.45
N ASN A 346 -29.95 20.01 -18.60
CA ASN A 346 -30.80 19.51 -19.69
C ASN A 346 -31.26 18.06 -19.47
N ILE A 347 -30.52 17.27 -18.69
CA ILE A 347 -30.87 15.88 -18.38
C ILE A 347 -32.02 15.83 -17.35
N ASP A 348 -32.01 16.76 -16.37
CA ASP A 348 -33.07 16.86 -15.35
C ASP A 348 -34.42 17.36 -15.91
N VAL A 349 -34.46 17.90 -17.14
CA VAL A 349 -35.70 18.43 -17.76
C VAL A 349 -36.39 17.38 -18.65
N GLU A 350 -35.69 16.31 -19.05
CA GLU A 350 -36.25 15.28 -19.95
C GLU A 350 -36.93 14.10 -19.21
N ASP A 351 -36.77 13.96 -17.88
CA ASP A 351 -37.31 12.82 -17.10
C ASP A 351 -38.67 13.08 -16.40
N ASP A 352 -39.21 14.32 -16.47
CA ASP A 352 -40.51 14.69 -15.87
C ASP A 352 -41.69 14.58 -16.85
N GLY A 353 -41.52 13.87 -17.97
CA GLY A 353 -42.29 14.08 -19.19
C GLY A 353 -43.26 13.01 -19.68
N GLU A 354 -43.37 11.80 -19.11
CA GLU A 354 -44.36 10.82 -19.61
C GLU A 354 -44.92 9.91 -18.50
N GLY A 355 -46.15 10.16 -18.05
CA GLY A 355 -46.76 9.25 -17.08
C GLY A 355 -48.15 9.53 -16.54
N GLU A 356 -49.11 10.10 -17.27
CA GLU A 356 -50.54 9.90 -16.92
C GLU A 356 -51.44 9.69 -18.15
N THR A 357 -51.55 8.43 -18.56
CA THR A 357 -52.76 7.88 -19.19
C THR A 357 -53.94 7.94 -18.21
N GLN A 358 -54.96 8.75 -18.51
CA GLN A 358 -56.32 8.48 -18.07
C GLN A 358 -57.13 7.93 -19.25
N VAL A 359 -57.29 6.60 -19.24
CA VAL A 359 -58.32 5.86 -19.98
C VAL A 359 -59.57 5.83 -19.11
N GLY A 360 -60.72 5.98 -19.75
CA GLY A 360 -61.96 6.47 -19.15
C GLY A 360 -62.76 5.51 -18.28
N GLU A 361 -63.84 6.08 -17.73
CA GLU A 361 -65.03 5.35 -17.30
C GLU A 361 -66.31 6.07 -17.80
N THR A 362 -66.96 5.39 -18.75
CA THR A 362 -68.40 5.11 -18.87
C THR A 362 -69.46 6.18 -18.56
N LYS A 363 -70.30 6.41 -19.57
CA LYS A 363 -71.76 6.43 -19.40
C LYS A 363 -72.41 5.46 -20.38
#